data_AF-A0A8J4WYS2-F1
#
_entry.id   AF-A0A8J4WYS2-F1
#
_cell.length_a   1.000
_cell.length_b   1.000
_cell.length_c   1.000
_cell.angle_alpha   90.00
_cell.angle_beta   90.00
_cell.angle_gamma   90.00
#
_symmetry.space_group_name_H-M   'P 1'
#
loop_
_entity.id
_entity.type
_entity.pdbx_description
1 polymer ?
#
loop_
_entity_poly.entity_id
_entity_poly.type
_entity_poly.pdbx_seq_one_letter_code
_entity_poly.pdbx_strand_id
1 'polypeptide(L)'
;MTSNQVLQSQGSFTSPVGGVITLQLPANSKITIRLENVYRYAWFDIRNPRSIQDWGKEQLKYQNVPFTMVMGDRLVTMLETSTIMEMNKENMLFSVNYFDNVVKMMHNYRGTDFQSAPFLGFVVDEQIFHGGGHAGWPGEPMMGHKYWGPFFQDMNMIKSGESIGITHEIGHNLQPDKVTFMNGGEVTCNIFIPLVHSFLLNISSYEFGVTPGLGEEDMKQLVKDWNGNKYKGVQLAYYNILDHYFSYGLVGNALTTVFADGVHLANEEEKVNYWVKLISLEAGYDLVPFHRLWHFPIDRNTVNATQHLPCFFPDDQLTTQVPTQVNGILRQYGKPCSRRRPKVVRFKGDVMLDVNRVDKQFIFIRG
;
A
#
# COMPACT_ATOMS: atom_id res chain seq x y z
N MET A 1 2.04 33.47 23.03
CA MET A 1 3.38 33.85 23.54
C MET A 1 4.32 32.69 23.29
N THR A 2 5.09 32.71 22.19
CA THR A 2 6.17 31.74 21.97
C THR A 2 7.40 32.25 22.70
N SER A 3 7.74 31.58 23.80
CA SER A 3 9.01 31.81 24.51
C SER A 3 10.16 31.50 23.54
N ASN A 4 10.98 32.50 23.20
CA ASN A 4 12.23 32.34 22.47
C ASN A 4 13.37 31.78 23.37
N GLN A 5 13.06 31.13 24.50
CA GLN A 5 14.09 30.48 25.31
C GLN A 5 14.59 29.23 24.60
N VAL A 6 15.87 29.25 24.26
CA VAL A 6 16.62 28.05 23.88
C VAL A 6 16.72 27.16 25.11
N LEU A 7 15.91 26.10 25.17
CA LEU A 7 16.03 25.08 26.20
C LEU A 7 17.28 24.24 25.93
N GLN A 8 18.15 24.14 26.92
CA GLN A 8 19.34 23.29 26.87
C GLN A 8 19.21 22.22 27.95
N SER A 9 19.55 20.99 27.60
CA SER A 9 19.58 19.85 28.51
C SER A 9 20.83 19.02 28.22
N GLN A 10 21.39 18.42 29.26
CA GLN A 10 22.51 17.49 29.16
C GLN A 10 22.14 16.20 29.89
N GLY A 11 22.51 15.07 29.31
CA GLY A 11 22.28 13.75 29.90
C GLY A 11 23.24 12.72 29.33
N SER A 12 23.24 11.54 29.93
CA SER A 12 23.94 10.36 29.43
C SER A 12 22.94 9.23 29.25
N PHE A 13 23.19 8.39 28.26
CA PHE A 13 22.44 7.18 27.98
C PHE A 13 23.42 6.04 27.72
N THR A 14 23.09 4.84 28.16
CA THR A 14 23.91 3.65 27.93
C THR A 14 22.98 2.50 27.57
N SER A 15 23.25 1.86 26.43
CA SER A 15 22.56 0.64 26.00
C SER A 15 23.51 -0.54 26.15
N PRO A 16 23.10 -1.63 26.81
CA PRO A 16 23.93 -2.85 26.91
C PRO A 16 24.12 -3.56 25.57
N VAL A 17 23.29 -3.25 24.56
CA VAL A 17 23.29 -3.89 23.24
C VAL A 17 23.71 -2.94 22.11
N GLY A 18 23.91 -1.65 22.39
CA GLY A 18 24.09 -0.63 21.35
C GLY A 18 22.81 -0.39 20.54
N GLY A 19 22.95 0.14 19.32
CA GLY A 19 21.85 0.39 18.39
C GLY A 19 21.92 1.74 17.70
N VAL A 20 21.11 1.90 16.65
CA VAL A 20 20.91 3.21 16.01
C VAL A 20 20.18 4.15 16.96
N ILE A 21 20.55 5.43 16.92
CA ILE A 21 19.90 6.45 17.73
C ILE A 21 18.87 7.15 16.87
N THR A 22 17.59 6.97 17.20
CA THR A 22 16.47 7.69 16.59
C THR A 22 15.96 8.77 17.53
N LEU A 23 15.32 9.80 16.96
CA LEU A 23 14.79 10.94 17.70
C LEU A 23 13.33 11.14 17.36
N GLN A 24 12.48 11.07 18.38
CA GLN A 24 11.08 11.46 18.26
C GLN A 24 10.93 12.91 18.71
N LEU A 25 10.49 13.78 17.80
CA LEU A 25 10.34 15.21 18.06
C LEU A 25 8.90 15.64 17.86
N PRO A 26 8.37 16.57 18.68
CA PRO A 26 7.10 17.22 18.37
C PRO A 26 7.18 17.92 17.01
N ALA A 27 6.08 17.91 16.26
CA ALA A 27 6.00 18.60 14.97
C ALA A 27 6.45 20.07 15.09
N ASN A 28 7.10 20.57 14.04
CA ASN A 28 7.63 21.95 13.97
C ASN A 28 8.70 22.30 15.02
N SER A 29 9.36 21.30 15.62
CA SER A 29 10.49 21.53 16.52
C SER A 29 11.80 21.67 15.74
N LYS A 30 12.64 22.63 16.12
CA LYS A 30 14.03 22.74 15.66
C LYS A 30 14.97 22.59 16.85
N ILE A 31 15.78 21.54 16.81
CA ILE A 31 16.75 21.26 17.87
C ILE A 31 18.15 21.04 17.27
N THR A 32 19.15 21.31 18.09
CA THR A 32 20.54 20.95 17.82
C THR A 32 20.98 19.96 18.89
N ILE A 33 21.45 18.78 18.47
CA ILE A 33 21.94 17.76 19.37
C ILE A 33 23.43 17.57 19.10
N ARG A 34 24.22 17.54 20.17
CA ARG A 34 25.61 17.10 20.14
C ARG A 34 25.67 15.74 20.81
N LEU A 35 26.07 14.73 20.05
CA LEU A 35 26.32 13.38 20.55
C LEU A 35 27.83 13.21 20.74
N GLU A 36 28.22 12.65 21.88
CA GLU A 36 29.60 12.29 22.20
C GLU A 36 29.67 10.79 22.47
N ASN A 37 30.82 10.17 22.21
CA ASN A 37 31.03 8.73 22.39
C ASN A 37 30.05 7.85 21.58
N VAL A 38 29.75 8.26 20.33
CA VAL A 38 28.91 7.52 19.38
C VAL A 38 29.69 7.12 18.14
N TYR A 39 29.31 6.00 17.53
CA TYR A 39 29.76 5.61 16.20
C TYR A 39 28.81 6.18 15.14
N ARG A 40 29.38 6.78 14.09
CA ARG A 40 28.61 7.25 12.93
C ARG A 40 28.49 6.11 11.92
N TYR A 41 27.28 5.86 11.42
CA TYR A 41 27.05 5.01 10.24
C TYR A 41 27.08 5.85 8.95
N ALA A 42 27.16 5.18 7.80
CA ALA A 42 27.22 5.84 6.50
C ALA A 42 25.95 6.66 6.22
N TRP A 43 26.11 7.94 5.91
CA TRP A 43 24.97 8.83 5.70
C TRP A 43 24.50 8.82 4.25
N PHE A 44 23.26 8.36 4.01
CA PHE A 44 22.56 8.51 2.75
C PHE A 44 21.15 9.07 2.98
N ASP A 45 20.91 10.30 2.51
CA ASP A 45 19.61 10.98 2.56
C ASP A 45 19.28 11.57 1.19
N ILE A 46 18.19 11.10 0.57
CA ILE A 46 17.84 11.55 -0.78
C ILE A 46 17.48 13.04 -0.84
N ARG A 47 17.20 13.67 0.31
CA ARG A 47 16.93 15.11 0.43
C ARG A 47 18.21 15.95 0.44
N ASN A 48 19.39 15.32 0.54
CA ASN A 48 20.67 15.99 0.50
C ASN A 48 21.52 15.53 -0.70
N PRO A 49 21.69 16.38 -1.73
CA PRO A 49 22.49 16.01 -2.91
C PRO A 49 23.96 15.66 -2.60
N ARG A 50 24.56 16.23 -1.54
CA ARG A 50 25.94 15.90 -1.16
C ARG A 50 26.03 14.50 -0.55
N SER A 51 25.07 14.06 0.26
CA SER A 51 25.11 12.69 0.80
C SER A 51 25.04 11.63 -0.31
N ILE A 52 24.27 11.89 -1.36
CA ILE A 52 24.21 11.02 -2.55
C ILE A 52 25.57 11.02 -3.28
N GLN A 53 26.16 12.20 -3.49
CA GLN A 53 27.44 12.35 -4.19
C GLN A 53 28.62 11.72 -3.42
N ASP A 54 28.61 11.83 -2.09
CA ASP A 54 29.65 11.30 -1.22
C ASP A 54 29.44 9.83 -0.83
N TRP A 55 28.40 9.16 -1.34
CA TRP A 55 28.05 7.79 -0.96
C TRP A 55 29.24 6.83 -0.99
N GLY A 56 30.03 6.80 -2.07
CA GLY A 56 31.21 5.93 -2.15
C GLY A 56 32.27 6.20 -1.06
N LYS A 57 32.42 7.45 -0.61
CA LYS A 57 33.33 7.79 0.51
C LYS A 57 32.73 7.36 1.85
N GLU A 58 31.43 7.55 2.03
CA GLU A 58 30.69 7.11 3.22
C GLU A 58 30.78 5.58 3.36
N GLN A 59 30.65 4.84 2.25
CA GLN A 59 30.80 3.39 2.23
C GLN A 59 32.18 2.96 2.76
N LEU A 60 33.26 3.50 2.19
CA LEU A 60 34.63 3.14 2.59
C LEU A 60 34.92 3.47 4.06
N LYS A 61 34.39 4.59 4.55
CA LYS A 61 34.67 5.08 5.91
C LYS A 61 33.89 4.35 7.00
N TYR A 62 32.68 3.87 6.69
CA TYR A 62 31.75 3.32 7.69
C TYR A 62 31.31 1.88 7.41
N GLN A 63 31.92 1.16 6.48
CA GLN A 63 31.64 -0.26 6.16
C GLN A 63 31.65 -1.24 7.36
N ASN A 64 32.33 -0.89 8.46
CA ASN A 64 32.47 -1.77 9.63
C ASN A 64 31.43 -1.52 10.73
N VAL A 65 30.53 -0.55 10.56
CA VAL A 65 29.40 -0.39 11.49
C VAL A 65 28.35 -1.48 11.24
N PRO A 66 27.67 -2.02 12.26
CA PRO A 66 26.78 -3.17 12.06
C PRO A 66 25.50 -2.85 11.26
N PHE A 67 24.92 -1.68 11.50
CA PHE A 67 23.68 -1.24 10.85
C PHE A 67 23.83 0.15 10.24
N THR A 68 23.16 0.36 9.11
CA THR A 68 23.11 1.65 8.44
C THR A 68 21.65 2.03 8.21
N MET A 69 21.30 3.27 8.57
CA MET A 69 19.99 3.84 8.21
C MET A 69 20.09 4.64 6.92
N VAL A 70 19.11 4.46 6.05
CA VAL A 70 18.97 5.19 4.79
C VAL A 70 17.68 6.00 4.83
N MET A 71 17.79 7.29 4.51
CA MET A 71 16.68 8.24 4.60
C MET A 71 16.07 8.46 3.22
N GLY A 72 14.90 7.86 2.99
CA GLY A 72 13.97 8.23 1.91
C GLY A 72 13.09 9.41 2.30
N ASP A 73 12.28 9.88 1.35
CA ASP A 73 11.34 11.00 1.47
C ASP A 73 10.12 10.71 2.38
N ARG A 74 9.67 9.46 2.42
CA ARG A 74 8.53 8.99 3.22
C ARG A 74 8.78 7.64 3.88
N LEU A 75 9.75 6.88 3.40
CA LEU A 75 10.22 5.64 3.98
C LEU A 75 11.66 5.78 4.48
N VAL A 76 11.91 5.33 5.70
CA VAL A 76 13.25 5.22 6.29
C VAL A 76 13.54 3.75 6.48
N THR A 77 14.72 3.30 6.05
CA THR A 77 15.12 1.90 6.24
C THR A 77 16.33 1.78 7.15
N MET A 78 16.40 0.70 7.92
CA MET A 78 17.58 0.25 8.63
C MET A 78 17.87 -1.20 8.24
N LEU A 79 19.04 -1.42 7.63
CA LEU A 79 19.49 -2.75 7.24
C LEU A 79 20.89 -3.01 7.81
N GLU A 80 21.29 -4.29 7.80
CA GLU A 80 22.69 -4.65 8.00
C GLU A 80 23.55 -3.87 7.00
N THR A 81 24.66 -3.31 7.50
CA THR A 81 25.55 -2.51 6.67
C THR A 81 26.08 -3.30 5.48
N SER A 82 26.35 -4.60 5.64
CA SER A 82 26.76 -5.50 4.56
C SER A 82 25.81 -5.44 3.35
N THR A 83 24.50 -5.50 3.58
CA THR A 83 23.46 -5.41 2.53
C THR A 83 23.51 -4.08 1.78
N ILE A 84 23.65 -2.97 2.52
CA ILE A 84 23.65 -1.61 1.96
C ILE A 84 24.95 -1.33 1.20
N MET A 85 26.08 -1.83 1.69
CA MET A 85 27.41 -1.55 1.14
C MET A 85 27.64 -2.17 -0.24
N GLU A 86 26.83 -3.14 -0.66
CA GLU A 86 26.85 -3.73 -2.00
C GLU A 86 26.24 -2.81 -3.07
N MET A 87 25.48 -1.78 -2.66
CA MET A 87 24.78 -0.89 -3.58
C MET A 87 25.65 0.31 -3.95
N ASN A 88 25.85 0.55 -5.25
CA ASN A 88 26.38 1.83 -5.72
C ASN A 88 25.35 2.96 -5.54
N LYS A 89 25.75 4.21 -5.78
CA LYS A 89 24.89 5.39 -5.57
C LYS A 89 23.61 5.35 -6.42
N GLU A 90 23.66 4.78 -7.61
CA GLU A 90 22.53 4.74 -8.56
C GLU A 90 21.50 3.70 -8.11
N ASN A 91 21.96 2.52 -7.71
CA ASN A 91 21.11 1.47 -7.15
C ASN A 91 20.48 1.91 -5.83
N MET A 92 21.25 2.56 -4.95
CA MET A 92 20.73 3.10 -3.69
C MET A 92 19.63 4.14 -3.96
N LEU A 93 19.91 5.09 -4.85
CA LEU A 93 18.94 6.12 -5.21
C LEU A 93 17.69 5.53 -5.85
N PHE A 94 17.83 4.52 -6.73
CA PHE A 94 16.68 3.85 -7.34
C PHE A 94 15.81 3.15 -6.30
N SER A 95 16.39 2.32 -5.43
CA SER A 95 15.62 1.56 -4.44
C SER A 95 14.88 2.47 -3.45
N VAL A 96 15.58 3.46 -2.89
CA VAL A 96 14.97 4.38 -1.93
C VAL A 96 13.84 5.16 -2.58
N ASN A 97 14.05 5.73 -3.78
CA ASN A 97 12.98 6.42 -4.49
C ASN A 97 11.83 5.49 -4.87
N TYR A 98 12.10 4.23 -5.23
CA TYR A 98 11.05 3.27 -5.57
C TYR A 98 10.11 3.05 -4.37
N PHE A 99 10.63 2.70 -3.20
CA PHE A 99 9.78 2.46 -2.03
C PHE A 99 9.15 3.74 -1.48
N ASP A 100 9.80 4.90 -1.59
CA ASP A 100 9.16 6.19 -1.32
C ASP A 100 7.97 6.44 -2.26
N ASN A 101 8.16 6.16 -3.54
CA ASN A 101 7.14 6.36 -4.57
C ASN A 101 5.95 5.43 -4.34
N VAL A 102 6.19 4.21 -3.88
CA VAL A 102 5.13 3.27 -3.45
C VAL A 102 4.29 3.91 -2.36
N VAL A 103 4.90 4.40 -1.27
CA VAL A 103 4.16 5.05 -0.16
C VAL A 103 3.32 6.22 -0.65
N LYS A 104 3.90 7.12 -1.44
CA LYS A 104 3.21 8.32 -1.96
C LYS A 104 2.05 7.95 -2.88
N MET A 105 2.26 7.02 -3.81
CA MET A 105 1.24 6.55 -4.74
C MET A 105 0.06 5.92 -3.99
N MET A 106 0.32 5.09 -2.98
CA MET A 106 -0.75 4.47 -2.18
C MET A 106 -1.58 5.52 -1.44
N HIS A 107 -0.93 6.54 -0.86
CA HIS A 107 -1.62 7.68 -0.25
C HIS A 107 -2.51 8.42 -1.26
N ASN A 108 -1.96 8.76 -2.43
CA ASN A 108 -2.69 9.43 -3.51
C ASN A 108 -3.90 8.61 -3.96
N TYR A 109 -3.73 7.29 -4.15
CA TYR A 109 -4.79 6.41 -4.64
C TYR A 109 -5.95 6.28 -3.66
N ARG A 110 -5.66 6.18 -2.36
CA ARG A 110 -6.71 6.09 -1.32
C ARG A 110 -7.28 7.45 -0.91
N GLY A 111 -6.78 8.56 -1.48
CA GLY A 111 -7.26 9.91 -1.20
C GLY A 111 -6.78 10.50 0.13
N THR A 112 -5.59 10.11 0.60
CA THR A 112 -4.96 10.68 1.81
C THR A 112 -3.69 11.43 1.47
N ASP A 113 -3.29 12.36 2.33
CA ASP A 113 -2.10 13.19 2.12
C ASP A 113 -0.84 12.54 2.74
N PHE A 114 0.12 12.17 1.90
CA PHE A 114 1.41 11.64 2.38
C PHE A 114 2.27 12.71 3.05
N GLN A 115 2.05 14.01 2.79
CA GLN A 115 2.89 15.08 3.32
C GLN A 115 2.71 15.25 4.83
N SER A 116 1.46 15.10 5.30
CA SER A 116 1.10 15.10 6.72
C SER A 116 1.19 13.73 7.39
N ALA A 117 1.37 12.65 6.63
CA ALA A 117 1.53 11.30 7.17
C ALA A 117 2.89 11.13 7.88
N PRO A 118 2.93 10.34 8.99
CA PRO A 118 4.19 9.89 9.57
C PRO A 118 5.04 9.12 8.56
N PHE A 119 6.35 9.12 8.76
CA PHE A 119 7.25 8.31 7.94
C PHE A 119 7.05 6.83 8.27
N LEU A 120 7.14 5.98 7.24
CA LEU A 120 7.19 4.54 7.45
C LEU A 120 8.63 4.12 7.73
N GLY A 121 8.81 3.23 8.70
CA GLY A 121 10.07 2.55 8.94
C GLY A 121 10.05 1.18 8.28
N PHE A 122 11.16 0.76 7.68
CA PHE A 122 11.39 -0.62 7.25
C PHE A 122 12.70 -1.13 7.86
N VAL A 123 12.66 -2.30 8.48
CA VAL A 123 13.82 -2.90 9.14
C VAL A 123 13.97 -4.33 8.66
N VAL A 124 15.21 -4.78 8.47
CA VAL A 124 15.51 -6.20 8.28
C VAL A 124 16.29 -6.70 9.47
N ASP A 125 15.82 -7.79 10.08
CA ASP A 125 16.44 -8.39 11.27
C ASP A 125 16.31 -9.94 11.25
N GLU A 126 17.13 -10.63 12.04
CA GLU A 126 17.02 -12.06 12.27
C GLU A 126 15.84 -12.38 13.21
N GLN A 127 15.61 -11.54 14.21
CA GLN A 127 14.58 -11.75 15.23
C GLN A 127 13.41 -10.80 15.04
N ILE A 128 12.50 -11.17 14.15
CA ILE A 128 11.22 -10.46 13.97
C ILE A 128 10.11 -11.08 14.82
N PHE A 129 9.05 -10.31 15.12
CA PHE A 129 7.99 -10.76 16.02
C PHE A 129 7.22 -11.98 15.49
N HIS A 130 7.00 -12.07 14.17
CA HIS A 130 6.26 -13.16 13.53
C HIS A 130 6.54 -13.26 12.03
N GLY A 131 6.33 -14.46 11.48
CA GLY A 131 6.29 -14.69 10.04
C GLY A 131 7.62 -14.50 9.31
N GLY A 132 7.52 -14.14 8.03
CA GLY A 132 8.65 -13.76 7.19
C GLY A 132 8.87 -12.25 7.06
N GLY A 133 7.80 -11.50 7.30
CA GLY A 133 7.75 -10.04 7.41
C GLY A 133 6.41 -9.63 8.02
N HIS A 134 6.32 -8.38 8.46
CA HIS A 134 5.10 -7.80 9.01
C HIS A 134 5.12 -6.27 9.01
N ALA A 135 3.93 -5.68 9.02
CA ALA A 135 3.71 -4.24 8.93
C ALA A 135 4.07 -3.46 10.19
N GLY A 136 4.18 -4.16 11.33
CA GLY A 136 4.35 -3.54 12.65
C GLY A 136 3.02 -2.99 13.20
N TRP A 137 3.05 -2.51 14.45
CA TRP A 137 1.92 -1.76 15.01
C TRP A 137 1.98 -0.28 14.59
N PRO A 138 0.88 0.49 14.71
CA PRO A 138 0.90 1.92 14.42
C PRO A 138 2.03 2.65 15.17
N GLY A 139 2.97 3.21 14.42
CA GLY A 139 4.14 3.93 14.95
C GLY A 139 5.40 3.08 15.11
N GLU A 140 5.33 1.77 14.85
CA GLU A 140 6.48 0.87 14.77
C GLU A 140 6.92 0.68 13.30
N PRO A 141 8.19 0.30 13.06
CA PRO A 141 8.62 -0.03 11.70
C PRO A 141 8.01 -1.34 11.22
N MET A 142 7.79 -1.42 9.91
CA MET A 142 7.68 -2.69 9.21
C MET A 142 8.97 -3.49 9.39
N MET A 143 8.86 -4.81 9.52
CA MET A 143 10.02 -5.69 9.67
C MET A 143 9.99 -6.80 8.62
N GLY A 144 11.13 -7.11 8.05
CA GLY A 144 11.38 -8.31 7.24
C GLY A 144 12.43 -9.18 7.91
N HIS A 145 12.33 -10.50 7.77
CA HIS A 145 13.40 -11.39 8.21
C HIS A 145 14.66 -11.14 7.35
N LYS A 146 15.85 -11.45 7.85
CA LYS A 146 17.15 -11.28 7.18
C LYS A 146 17.19 -11.57 5.67
N TYR A 147 16.49 -12.60 5.18
CA TYR A 147 16.44 -12.93 3.76
C TYR A 147 15.68 -11.90 2.89
N TRP A 148 15.07 -10.88 3.49
CA TRP A 148 14.42 -9.76 2.80
C TRP A 148 15.38 -8.66 2.35
N GLY A 149 16.63 -8.65 2.85
CA GLY A 149 17.65 -7.68 2.43
C GLY A 149 17.76 -7.53 0.90
N PRO A 150 17.84 -8.65 0.14
CA PRO A 150 17.82 -8.63 -1.32
C PRO A 150 16.60 -7.95 -1.95
N PHE A 151 15.40 -8.00 -1.36
CA PHE A 151 14.22 -7.33 -1.92
C PHE A 151 14.31 -5.80 -1.88
N PHE A 152 15.13 -5.25 -0.99
CA PHE A 152 15.47 -3.83 -1.00
C PHE A 152 16.70 -3.52 -1.88
N GLN A 153 17.62 -4.46 -1.99
CA GLN A 153 18.94 -4.24 -2.57
C GLN A 153 19.04 -4.57 -4.07
N ASP A 154 18.34 -5.58 -4.55
CA ASP A 154 18.47 -6.10 -5.91
C ASP A 154 17.51 -5.37 -6.87
N MET A 155 18.09 -4.63 -7.82
CA MET A 155 17.35 -3.87 -8.81
C MET A 155 16.51 -4.75 -9.73
N ASN A 156 16.97 -5.99 -10.00
CA ASN A 156 16.24 -6.91 -10.86
C ASN A 156 14.99 -7.41 -10.14
N MET A 157 15.09 -7.76 -8.86
CA MET A 157 13.94 -8.16 -8.04
C MET A 157 12.90 -7.03 -7.90
N ILE A 158 13.36 -5.79 -7.71
CA ILE A 158 12.46 -4.64 -7.67
C ILE A 158 11.78 -4.45 -9.04
N LYS A 159 12.55 -4.45 -10.13
CA LYS A 159 12.03 -4.21 -11.49
C LYS A 159 11.14 -5.33 -12.02
N SER A 160 11.33 -6.57 -11.59
CA SER A 160 10.48 -7.71 -11.95
C SER A 160 9.19 -7.79 -11.12
N GLY A 161 9.08 -7.00 -10.05
CA GLY A 161 7.97 -7.07 -9.10
C GLY A 161 8.12 -8.17 -8.04
N GLU A 162 9.28 -8.81 -7.92
CA GLU A 162 9.55 -9.83 -6.90
C GLU A 162 9.67 -9.25 -5.48
N SER A 163 9.99 -7.95 -5.35
CA SER A 163 9.99 -7.23 -4.06
C SER A 163 8.57 -6.89 -3.54
N ILE A 164 7.56 -7.63 -3.99
CA ILE A 164 6.14 -7.47 -3.64
C ILE A 164 5.88 -7.51 -2.13
N GLY A 165 6.67 -8.27 -1.36
CA GLY A 165 6.52 -8.38 0.09
C GLY A 165 6.64 -7.04 0.81
N ILE A 166 7.60 -6.18 0.43
CA ILE A 166 7.73 -4.85 1.03
C ILE A 166 6.52 -3.98 0.68
N THR A 167 6.01 -4.09 -0.55
CA THR A 167 4.81 -3.37 -1.00
C THR A 167 3.55 -3.82 -0.23
N HIS A 168 3.44 -5.11 0.05
CA HIS A 168 2.38 -5.71 0.86
C HIS A 168 2.36 -5.15 2.29
N GLU A 169 3.52 -5.05 2.95
CA GLU A 169 3.61 -4.50 4.32
C GLU A 169 3.35 -2.97 4.37
N ILE A 170 3.71 -2.23 3.32
CA ILE A 170 3.28 -0.83 3.16
C ILE A 170 1.75 -0.78 3.03
N GLY A 171 1.18 -1.70 2.26
CA GLY A 171 -0.26 -1.85 2.07
C GLY A 171 -1.01 -2.09 3.39
N HIS A 172 -0.46 -2.86 4.31
CA HIS A 172 -1.03 -3.03 5.65
C HIS A 172 -1.02 -1.73 6.48
N ASN A 173 0.09 -0.98 6.44
CA ASN A 173 0.14 0.35 7.09
C ASN A 173 -0.88 1.33 6.50
N LEU A 174 -1.20 1.17 5.22
CA LEU A 174 -2.12 2.03 4.47
C LEU A 174 -3.49 1.41 4.22
N GLN A 175 -3.82 0.35 4.95
CA GLN A 175 -5.01 -0.46 4.69
C GLN A 175 -6.31 0.33 4.95
N PRO A 176 -7.33 0.22 4.07
CA PRO A 176 -8.60 0.90 4.25
C PRO A 176 -9.55 0.11 5.18
N ASP A 177 -9.20 -0.04 6.46
CA ASP A 177 -9.89 -0.92 7.43
C ASP A 177 -11.40 -0.70 7.56
N LYS A 178 -11.86 0.54 7.28
CA LYS A 178 -13.29 0.88 7.28
C LYS A 178 -14.09 0.07 6.27
N VAL A 179 -13.46 -0.35 5.17
CA VAL A 179 -14.07 -1.17 4.12
C VAL A 179 -13.34 -2.50 3.93
N THR A 180 -12.49 -2.89 4.89
CA THR A 180 -11.95 -4.25 4.96
C THR A 180 -13.01 -5.20 5.48
N PHE A 181 -13.44 -6.10 4.60
CA PHE A 181 -14.43 -7.14 4.87
C PHE A 181 -13.88 -8.27 5.75
N MET A 182 -14.78 -9.16 6.19
CA MET A 182 -14.46 -10.40 6.87
C MET A 182 -13.32 -11.14 6.15
N ASN A 183 -12.33 -11.61 6.91
CA ASN A 183 -11.12 -12.27 6.40
C ASN A 183 -10.28 -11.43 5.41
N GLY A 184 -10.54 -10.12 5.31
CA GLY A 184 -9.94 -9.24 4.31
C GLY A 184 -8.62 -8.57 4.73
N GLY A 185 -8.07 -8.90 5.90
CA GLY A 185 -6.81 -8.33 6.39
C GLY A 185 -5.67 -8.52 5.39
N GLU A 186 -5.50 -9.74 4.89
CA GLU A 186 -4.50 -10.10 3.86
C GLU A 186 -4.95 -9.80 2.42
N VAL A 187 -6.07 -9.09 2.26
CA VAL A 187 -6.68 -8.84 0.95
C VAL A 187 -6.64 -7.37 0.62
N THR A 188 -7.13 -6.53 1.54
CA THR A 188 -7.26 -5.10 1.30
C THR A 188 -5.92 -4.35 1.34
N CYS A 189 -4.90 -4.88 2.02
CA CYS A 189 -3.53 -4.39 1.88
C CYS A 189 -2.98 -4.56 0.45
N ASN A 190 -3.47 -5.57 -0.28
CA ASN A 190 -2.93 -5.96 -1.58
C ASN A 190 -3.55 -5.21 -2.77
N ILE A 191 -4.60 -4.41 -2.57
CA ILE A 191 -5.28 -3.67 -3.66
C ILE A 191 -4.37 -2.65 -4.35
N PHE A 192 -3.29 -2.24 -3.68
CA PHE A 192 -2.32 -1.30 -4.20
C PHE A 192 -1.27 -1.94 -5.11
N ILE A 193 -1.05 -3.25 -5.01
CA ILE A 193 0.05 -3.92 -5.71
C ILE A 193 -0.11 -3.84 -7.23
N PRO A 194 -1.27 -4.17 -7.84
CA PRO A 194 -1.43 -4.04 -9.28
C PRO A 194 -1.26 -2.58 -9.75
N LEU A 195 -1.66 -1.60 -8.93
CA LEU A 195 -1.45 -0.18 -9.25
C LEU A 195 0.04 0.16 -9.28
N VAL A 196 0.78 -0.23 -8.25
CA VAL A 196 2.24 -0.04 -8.14
C VAL A 196 2.97 -0.71 -9.29
N HIS A 197 2.63 -1.96 -9.61
CA HIS A 197 3.20 -2.71 -10.73
C HIS A 197 2.97 -1.98 -12.05
N SER A 198 1.75 -1.52 -12.31
CA SER A 198 1.41 -0.79 -13.53
C SER A 198 2.17 0.54 -13.66
N PHE A 199 2.13 1.38 -12.63
CA PHE A 199 2.59 2.77 -12.75
C PHE A 199 4.08 2.96 -12.42
N LEU A 200 4.66 2.17 -11.51
CA LEU A 200 6.06 2.31 -11.11
C LEU A 200 6.99 1.32 -11.82
N LEU A 201 6.49 0.15 -12.21
CA LEU A 201 7.27 -0.91 -12.84
C LEU A 201 6.92 -1.17 -14.32
N ASN A 202 5.84 -0.56 -14.82
CA ASN A 202 5.32 -0.81 -16.17
C ASN A 202 5.02 -2.31 -16.41
N ILE A 203 4.54 -2.99 -15.38
CA ILE A 203 4.11 -4.40 -15.41
C ILE A 203 2.59 -4.43 -15.62
N SER A 204 2.14 -5.26 -16.55
CA SER A 204 0.71 -5.50 -16.81
C SER A 204 -0.03 -5.77 -15.52
N SER A 205 -1.22 -5.19 -15.38
CA SER A 205 -2.00 -5.25 -14.15
C SER A 205 -3.46 -5.19 -14.56
N TYR A 206 -4.30 -6.01 -13.95
CA TYR A 206 -5.74 -6.10 -14.24
C TYR A 206 -6.17 -6.84 -15.51
N GLU A 207 -5.29 -7.45 -16.32
CA GLU A 207 -5.73 -8.46 -17.30
C GLU A 207 -5.93 -9.84 -16.68
N PHE A 208 -6.83 -10.63 -17.26
CA PHE A 208 -6.94 -12.03 -16.89
C PHE A 208 -5.66 -12.81 -17.20
N GLY A 209 -5.24 -13.66 -16.26
CA GLY A 209 -3.97 -14.39 -16.32
C GLY A 209 -2.79 -13.63 -15.68
N VAL A 210 -3.00 -12.41 -15.19
CA VAL A 210 -1.95 -11.59 -14.58
C VAL A 210 -1.98 -11.72 -13.05
N THR A 211 -0.82 -12.05 -12.48
CA THR A 211 -0.59 -12.15 -11.04
C THR A 211 -0.07 -10.81 -10.47
N PRO A 212 -0.46 -10.43 -9.24
CA PRO A 212 -1.40 -11.11 -8.35
C PRO A 212 -2.87 -10.76 -8.62
N GLY A 213 -3.77 -11.65 -8.22
CA GLY A 213 -5.21 -11.39 -8.08
C GLY A 213 -6.04 -11.72 -9.32
N LEU A 214 -5.47 -11.80 -10.51
CA LEU A 214 -6.15 -12.35 -11.70
C LEU A 214 -5.35 -13.49 -12.35
N GLY A 215 -4.41 -14.08 -11.60
CA GLY A 215 -3.69 -15.28 -12.03
C GLY A 215 -4.65 -16.46 -12.17
N GLU A 216 -4.17 -17.53 -12.81
CA GLU A 216 -5.01 -18.72 -13.06
C GLU A 216 -5.61 -19.30 -11.77
N GLU A 217 -4.80 -19.41 -10.71
CA GLU A 217 -5.26 -19.94 -9.41
C GLU A 217 -6.22 -18.99 -8.69
N ASP A 218 -6.01 -17.67 -8.78
CA ASP A 218 -6.93 -16.67 -8.22
C ASP A 218 -8.31 -16.76 -8.88
N MET A 219 -8.34 -16.88 -10.21
CA MET A 219 -9.57 -17.01 -11.00
C MET A 219 -10.28 -18.34 -10.72
N LYS A 220 -9.55 -19.45 -10.60
CA LYS A 220 -10.12 -20.75 -10.20
C LYS A 220 -10.76 -20.66 -8.81
N GLN A 221 -10.07 -20.03 -7.85
CA GLN A 221 -10.56 -19.87 -6.50
C GLN A 221 -11.81 -18.96 -6.47
N LEU A 222 -11.82 -17.88 -7.25
CA LEU A 222 -12.99 -17.02 -7.40
C LEU A 222 -14.22 -17.77 -7.94
N VAL A 223 -14.05 -18.56 -9.01
CA VAL A 223 -15.14 -19.38 -9.59
C VAL A 223 -15.65 -20.41 -8.59
N LYS A 224 -14.75 -20.98 -7.78
CA LYS A 224 -15.12 -21.90 -6.69
C LYS A 224 -15.92 -21.18 -5.61
N ASP A 225 -15.54 -19.96 -5.24
CA ASP A 225 -16.27 -19.17 -4.24
C ASP A 225 -17.65 -18.75 -4.74
N TRP A 226 -17.79 -18.37 -6.01
CA TRP A 226 -19.08 -18.09 -6.66
C TRP A 226 -19.99 -19.31 -6.74
N ASN A 227 -19.43 -20.51 -6.89
CA ASN A 227 -20.18 -21.77 -6.83
C ASN A 227 -20.59 -22.16 -5.40
N GLY A 228 -20.11 -21.44 -4.39
CA GLY A 228 -20.51 -21.62 -3.01
C GLY A 228 -21.96 -21.23 -2.73
N ASN A 229 -22.29 -21.13 -1.45
CA ASN A 229 -23.60 -20.71 -0.98
C ASN A 229 -23.56 -19.84 0.28
N LYS A 230 -22.37 -19.39 0.68
CA LYS A 230 -22.15 -18.62 1.90
C LYS A 230 -21.16 -17.51 1.64
N TYR A 231 -21.42 -16.36 2.25
CA TYR A 231 -20.46 -15.29 2.33
C TYR A 231 -19.27 -15.68 3.21
N LYS A 232 -18.05 -15.39 2.76
CA LYS A 232 -16.80 -15.71 3.49
C LYS A 232 -15.78 -14.56 3.46
N GLY A 233 -16.18 -13.38 2.99
CA GLY A 233 -15.27 -12.32 2.57
C GLY A 233 -15.05 -12.30 1.06
N VAL A 234 -14.03 -11.55 0.63
CA VAL A 234 -13.57 -11.49 -0.77
C VAL A 234 -12.06 -11.64 -0.82
N GLN A 235 -11.55 -12.07 -1.97
CA GLN A 235 -10.10 -12.13 -2.27
C GLN A 235 -9.68 -10.92 -3.11
N LEU A 236 -8.37 -10.74 -3.35
CA LEU A 236 -7.85 -9.63 -4.16
C LEU A 236 -8.50 -9.59 -5.55
N ALA A 237 -8.80 -10.77 -6.11
CA ALA A 237 -9.51 -10.92 -7.38
C ALA A 237 -10.81 -10.12 -7.48
N TYR A 238 -11.52 -9.93 -6.37
CA TYR A 238 -12.74 -9.11 -6.35
C TYR A 238 -12.45 -7.67 -6.78
N TYR A 239 -11.45 -7.02 -6.15
CA TYR A 239 -11.07 -5.65 -6.46
C TYR A 239 -10.48 -5.55 -7.86
N ASN A 240 -9.60 -6.48 -8.24
CA ASN A 240 -8.97 -6.47 -9.55
C ASN A 240 -9.97 -6.70 -10.70
N ILE A 241 -11.06 -7.44 -10.47
CA ILE A 241 -12.13 -7.59 -11.47
C ILE A 241 -12.95 -6.32 -11.63
N LEU A 242 -13.23 -5.59 -10.55
CA LEU A 242 -13.86 -4.28 -10.64
C LEU A 242 -12.99 -3.34 -11.49
N ASP A 243 -11.69 -3.33 -11.23
CA ASP A 243 -10.72 -2.55 -12.00
C ASP A 243 -10.54 -3.08 -13.44
N HIS A 244 -10.67 -4.38 -13.68
CA HIS A 244 -10.66 -4.94 -15.04
C HIS A 244 -11.81 -4.39 -15.89
N TYR A 245 -13.03 -4.29 -15.32
CA TYR A 245 -14.19 -3.83 -16.06
C TYR A 245 -14.29 -2.31 -16.14
N PHE A 246 -13.98 -1.60 -15.05
CA PHE A 246 -14.24 -0.17 -14.91
C PHE A 246 -12.97 0.68 -14.86
N SER A 247 -11.79 0.07 -14.90
CA SER A 247 -10.48 0.65 -14.58
C SER A 247 -10.28 0.98 -13.09
N TYR A 248 -9.01 1.14 -12.69
CA TYR A 248 -8.57 1.47 -11.33
C TYR A 248 -9.25 2.72 -10.73
N GLY A 249 -9.83 3.59 -11.56
CA GLY A 249 -10.59 4.73 -11.07
C GLY A 249 -11.79 4.36 -10.20
N LEU A 250 -12.41 3.20 -10.43
CA LEU A 250 -13.59 2.78 -9.66
C LEU A 250 -13.24 2.54 -8.19
N VAL A 251 -12.29 1.64 -7.92
CA VAL A 251 -11.86 1.34 -6.54
C VAL A 251 -11.20 2.58 -5.92
N GLY A 252 -10.31 3.27 -6.64
CA GLY A 252 -9.64 4.47 -6.12
C GLY A 252 -10.60 5.59 -5.69
N ASN A 253 -11.61 5.91 -6.51
CA ASN A 253 -12.59 6.95 -6.17
C ASN A 253 -13.46 6.54 -4.96
N ALA A 254 -13.81 5.26 -4.85
CA ALA A 254 -14.53 4.74 -3.69
C ALA A 254 -13.69 4.86 -2.42
N LEU A 255 -12.40 4.48 -2.46
CA LEU A 255 -11.48 4.65 -1.32
C LEU A 255 -11.33 6.12 -0.93
N THR A 256 -11.14 7.00 -1.91
CA THR A 256 -11.06 8.45 -1.67
C THR A 256 -12.30 8.96 -0.94
N THR A 257 -13.49 8.50 -1.33
CA THR A 257 -14.75 8.85 -0.68
C THR A 257 -14.82 8.31 0.76
N VAL A 258 -14.42 7.05 0.99
CA VAL A 258 -14.37 6.44 2.33
C VAL A 258 -13.53 7.27 3.31
N PHE A 259 -12.35 7.73 2.87
CA PHE A 259 -11.46 8.53 3.70
C PHE A 259 -11.96 9.96 3.88
N ALA A 260 -12.47 10.60 2.81
CA ALA A 260 -12.99 11.97 2.87
C ALA A 260 -14.21 12.10 3.80
N ASP A 261 -15.14 11.13 3.73
CA ASP A 261 -16.37 11.14 4.53
C ASP A 261 -16.14 10.69 5.98
N GLY A 262 -14.98 10.09 6.29
CA GLY A 262 -14.64 9.63 7.64
C GLY A 262 -15.63 8.60 8.17
N VAL A 263 -16.14 7.71 7.31
CA VAL A 263 -17.28 6.84 7.63
C VAL A 263 -17.01 5.93 8.82
N HIS A 264 -18.05 5.75 9.64
CA HIS A 264 -18.06 4.80 10.75
C HIS A 264 -19.05 3.69 10.44
N LEU A 265 -18.52 2.49 10.20
CA LEU A 265 -19.27 1.29 9.85
C LEU A 265 -19.04 0.26 10.96
N ALA A 266 -20.10 -0.07 11.70
CA ALA A 266 -20.03 -0.80 12.97
C ALA A 266 -19.89 -2.31 12.78
N ASN A 267 -20.40 -2.85 11.66
CA ASN A 267 -20.44 -4.28 11.42
C ASN A 267 -20.26 -4.61 9.92
N GLU A 268 -20.14 -5.91 9.63
CA GLU A 268 -19.89 -6.42 8.29
C GLU A 268 -21.00 -6.10 7.28
N GLU A 269 -22.26 -6.14 7.71
CA GLU A 269 -23.41 -5.84 6.85
C GLU A 269 -23.39 -4.38 6.41
N GLU A 270 -23.10 -3.46 7.33
CA GLU A 270 -22.92 -2.03 7.02
C GLU A 270 -21.76 -1.82 6.03
N LYS A 271 -20.62 -2.49 6.22
CA LYS A 271 -19.48 -2.41 5.30
C LYS A 271 -19.84 -2.84 3.88
N VAL A 272 -20.45 -4.02 3.75
CA VAL A 272 -20.85 -4.57 2.46
C VAL A 272 -21.86 -3.66 1.77
N ASN A 273 -22.92 -3.24 2.46
CA ASN A 273 -23.97 -2.42 1.87
C ASN A 273 -23.46 -1.02 1.49
N TYR A 274 -22.64 -0.40 2.35
CA TYR A 274 -21.99 0.86 2.03
C TYR A 274 -21.12 0.74 0.78
N TRP A 275 -20.26 -0.28 0.72
CA TRP A 275 -19.34 -0.48 -0.39
C TRP A 275 -20.07 -0.76 -1.72
N VAL A 276 -21.03 -1.69 -1.73
CA VAL A 276 -21.79 -2.03 -2.95
C VAL A 276 -22.58 -0.83 -3.46
N LYS A 277 -23.20 -0.05 -2.56
CA LYS A 277 -23.87 1.18 -2.93
C LYS A 277 -22.89 2.18 -3.56
N LEU A 278 -21.77 2.44 -2.89
CA LEU A 278 -20.77 3.41 -3.33
C LEU A 278 -20.19 3.04 -4.70
N ILE A 279 -19.76 1.79 -4.87
CA ILE A 279 -19.22 1.28 -6.13
C ILE A 279 -20.24 1.31 -7.26
N SER A 280 -21.51 0.99 -6.99
CA SER A 280 -22.58 1.09 -8.00
C SER A 280 -22.81 2.53 -8.47
N LEU A 281 -22.87 3.47 -7.52
CA LEU A 281 -23.03 4.90 -7.81
C LEU A 281 -21.84 5.46 -8.58
N GLU A 282 -20.62 5.10 -8.18
CA GLU A 282 -19.38 5.54 -8.85
C GLU A 282 -19.25 4.97 -10.27
N ALA A 283 -19.63 3.70 -10.46
CA ALA A 283 -19.67 3.07 -11.77
C ALA A 283 -20.77 3.65 -12.68
N GLY A 284 -21.84 4.18 -12.09
CA GLY A 284 -23.06 4.56 -12.81
C GLY A 284 -23.88 3.35 -13.29
N TYR A 285 -23.71 2.19 -12.67
CA TYR A 285 -24.44 0.96 -12.97
C TYR A 285 -24.95 0.32 -11.68
N ASP A 286 -26.11 -0.33 -11.76
CA ASP A 286 -26.57 -1.21 -10.68
C ASP A 286 -25.72 -2.49 -10.69
N LEU A 287 -24.82 -2.60 -9.72
CA LEU A 287 -23.92 -3.75 -9.57
C LEU A 287 -24.42 -4.74 -8.51
N VAL A 288 -25.60 -4.51 -7.90
CA VAL A 288 -26.17 -5.44 -6.92
C VAL A 288 -26.29 -6.86 -7.48
N PRO A 289 -26.78 -7.10 -8.72
CA PRO A 289 -26.85 -8.45 -9.27
C PRO A 289 -25.47 -9.10 -9.38
N PHE A 290 -24.48 -8.38 -9.90
CA PHE A 290 -23.13 -8.92 -10.04
C PHE A 290 -22.51 -9.28 -8.66
N HIS A 291 -22.66 -8.42 -7.66
CA HIS A 291 -22.15 -8.63 -6.32
C HIS A 291 -22.80 -9.82 -5.57
N ARG A 292 -23.97 -10.29 -6.00
CA ARG A 292 -24.59 -11.51 -5.44
C ARG A 292 -23.79 -12.78 -5.71
N LEU A 293 -22.87 -12.78 -6.67
CA LEU A 293 -21.93 -13.89 -6.88
C LEU A 293 -21.02 -14.13 -5.67
N TRP A 294 -20.72 -13.11 -4.85
CA TRP A 294 -19.97 -13.26 -3.60
C TRP A 294 -20.85 -13.56 -2.39
N HIS A 295 -22.15 -13.79 -2.60
CA HIS A 295 -23.14 -14.02 -1.53
C HIS A 295 -23.23 -12.90 -0.50
N PHE A 296 -22.86 -11.68 -0.87
CA PHE A 296 -22.92 -10.50 0.00
C PHE A 296 -24.31 -10.34 0.66
N PRO A 297 -24.37 -10.02 1.97
CA PRO A 297 -25.62 -9.73 2.68
C PRO A 297 -26.16 -8.33 2.29
N ILE A 298 -26.63 -8.20 1.05
CA ILE A 298 -27.15 -6.95 0.50
C ILE A 298 -28.60 -6.73 0.96
N ASP A 299 -28.84 -5.61 1.62
CA ASP A 299 -30.14 -5.21 2.15
C ASP A 299 -31.03 -4.52 1.09
N ARG A 300 -32.28 -4.24 1.47
CA ARG A 300 -33.23 -3.56 0.58
C ARG A 300 -32.88 -2.09 0.34
N ASN A 301 -32.18 -1.44 1.27
CA ASN A 301 -31.83 -0.02 1.14
C ASN A 301 -30.80 0.17 0.02
N THR A 302 -29.80 -0.71 -0.04
CA THR A 302 -28.81 -0.74 -1.11
C THR A 302 -29.47 -1.01 -2.47
N VAL A 303 -30.36 -2.01 -2.55
CA VAL A 303 -31.12 -2.28 -3.79
C VAL A 303 -31.93 -1.06 -4.21
N ASN A 304 -32.66 -0.43 -3.29
CA ASN A 304 -33.47 0.74 -3.59
C ASN A 304 -32.62 1.94 -4.05
N ALA A 305 -31.43 2.08 -3.49
CA ALA A 305 -30.49 3.14 -3.84
C ALA A 305 -29.89 2.96 -5.24
N THR A 306 -29.74 1.74 -5.76
CA THR A 306 -29.06 1.48 -7.04
C THR A 306 -30.01 1.10 -8.17
N GLN A 307 -31.21 0.59 -7.89
CA GLN A 307 -32.12 0.01 -8.90
C GLN A 307 -32.60 0.95 -10.03
N HIS A 308 -32.35 2.25 -9.90
CA HIS A 308 -32.66 3.27 -10.91
C HIS A 308 -31.54 3.39 -11.96
N LEU A 309 -30.35 2.87 -11.67
CA LEU A 309 -29.22 2.80 -12.59
C LEU A 309 -29.40 1.65 -13.60
N PRO A 310 -28.78 1.72 -14.79
CA PRO A 310 -28.73 0.58 -15.69
C PRO A 310 -27.97 -0.58 -15.04
N CYS A 311 -28.49 -1.81 -15.14
CA CYS A 311 -27.76 -2.97 -14.62
C CYS A 311 -26.56 -3.33 -15.52
N PHE A 312 -25.43 -3.67 -14.90
CA PHE A 312 -24.30 -4.32 -15.57
C PHE A 312 -24.02 -5.69 -14.94
N PHE A 313 -23.86 -6.70 -15.79
CA PHE A 313 -23.43 -8.03 -15.38
C PHE A 313 -22.56 -8.60 -16.51
N PRO A 314 -21.25 -8.85 -16.30
CA PRO A 314 -20.36 -9.31 -17.36
C PRO A 314 -20.80 -10.66 -17.94
N ASP A 315 -20.47 -10.90 -19.21
CA ASP A 315 -20.62 -12.20 -19.88
C ASP A 315 -19.27 -12.55 -20.52
N ASP A 316 -18.45 -13.26 -19.77
CA ASP A 316 -17.03 -13.47 -20.03
C ASP A 316 -16.55 -14.82 -19.52
N GLN A 317 -15.24 -15.08 -19.64
CA GLN A 317 -14.66 -16.37 -19.29
C GLN A 317 -14.86 -16.79 -17.82
N LEU A 318 -15.11 -15.87 -16.89
CA LEU A 318 -15.35 -16.22 -15.48
C LEU A 318 -16.83 -16.53 -15.25
N THR A 319 -17.70 -15.63 -15.69
CA THR A 319 -19.16 -15.77 -15.48
C THR A 319 -19.77 -16.92 -16.27
N THR A 320 -19.20 -17.26 -17.43
CA THR A 320 -19.58 -18.46 -18.22
C THR A 320 -19.26 -19.77 -17.51
N GLN A 321 -18.38 -19.79 -16.50
CA GLN A 321 -18.08 -20.97 -15.69
C GLN A 321 -19.09 -21.22 -14.55
N VAL A 322 -19.98 -20.25 -14.27
CA VAL A 322 -21.02 -20.35 -13.22
C VAL A 322 -22.44 -20.06 -13.76
N PRO A 323 -22.87 -20.73 -14.84
CA PRO A 323 -24.10 -20.37 -15.54
C PRO A 323 -25.36 -20.55 -14.68
N THR A 324 -25.37 -21.52 -13.76
CA THR A 324 -26.49 -21.76 -12.85
C THR A 324 -26.72 -20.57 -11.92
N GLN A 325 -25.65 -20.06 -11.31
CA GLN A 325 -25.68 -18.92 -10.39
C GLN A 325 -26.05 -17.65 -11.14
N VAL A 326 -25.42 -17.39 -12.28
CA VAL A 326 -25.70 -16.22 -13.14
C VAL A 326 -27.17 -16.20 -13.55
N ASN A 327 -27.70 -17.30 -14.07
CA ASN A 327 -29.09 -17.39 -14.50
C ASN A 327 -30.07 -17.25 -13.33
N GLY A 328 -29.76 -17.83 -12.17
CA GLY A 328 -30.56 -17.68 -10.95
C GLY A 328 -30.63 -16.24 -10.46
N ILE A 329 -29.48 -15.57 -10.39
CA ILE A 329 -29.37 -14.17 -9.97
C ILE A 329 -30.14 -13.24 -10.92
N LEU A 330 -29.94 -13.40 -12.22
CA LEU A 330 -30.60 -12.54 -13.22
C LEU A 330 -32.12 -12.76 -13.26
N ARG A 331 -32.57 -14.01 -13.09
CA ARG A 331 -34.00 -14.32 -12.95
C ARG A 331 -34.59 -13.65 -11.72
N GLN A 332 -33.89 -13.71 -10.58
CA GLN A 332 -34.33 -13.07 -9.34
C GLN A 332 -34.33 -11.54 -9.45
N TYR A 333 -33.37 -10.97 -10.16
CA TYR A 333 -33.29 -9.53 -10.37
C TYR A 333 -34.42 -8.99 -11.25
N GLY A 334 -34.86 -9.75 -12.25
CA GLY A 334 -36.08 -9.49 -13.02
C GLY A 334 -36.00 -8.33 -14.02
N LYS A 335 -34.83 -7.71 -14.21
CA LYS A 335 -34.57 -6.67 -15.21
C LYS A 335 -33.41 -7.07 -16.13
N PRO A 336 -33.36 -6.58 -17.39
CA PRO A 336 -32.22 -6.84 -18.26
C PRO A 336 -30.95 -6.16 -17.75
N CYS A 337 -29.82 -6.85 -17.89
CA CYS A 337 -28.49 -6.31 -17.56
C CYS A 337 -27.66 -6.19 -18.83
N SER A 338 -26.91 -5.08 -18.94
CA SER A 338 -25.90 -4.93 -19.99
C SER A 338 -24.81 -5.96 -19.78
N ARG A 339 -24.52 -6.72 -20.85
CA ARG A 339 -23.37 -7.64 -20.96
C ARG A 339 -22.18 -7.02 -21.69
N ARG A 340 -22.35 -5.82 -22.26
CA ARG A 340 -21.30 -5.10 -23.00
C ARG A 340 -20.34 -4.45 -22.03
N ARG A 341 -19.09 -4.22 -22.48
CA ARG A 341 -18.08 -3.47 -21.72
C ARG A 341 -18.69 -2.17 -21.18
N PRO A 342 -18.60 -1.91 -19.86
CA PRO A 342 -19.19 -0.74 -19.27
C PRO A 342 -18.34 0.50 -19.58
N LYS A 343 -18.87 1.67 -19.23
CA LYS A 343 -18.11 2.92 -19.29
C LYS A 343 -16.93 2.86 -18.31
N VAL A 344 -15.74 3.24 -18.79
CA VAL A 344 -14.54 3.40 -17.96
C VAL A 344 -14.76 4.51 -16.93
N VAL A 345 -14.47 4.21 -15.66
CA VAL A 345 -14.48 5.14 -14.55
C VAL A 345 -13.09 5.74 -14.43
N ARG A 346 -12.95 7.03 -14.79
CA ARG A 346 -11.66 7.71 -14.61
C ARG A 346 -11.40 7.97 -13.14
N PHE A 347 -10.17 7.72 -12.70
CA PHE A 347 -9.73 8.16 -11.38
C PHE A 347 -9.82 9.69 -11.31
N LYS A 348 -10.42 10.21 -10.24
CA LYS A 348 -10.63 11.66 -10.04
C LYS A 348 -9.38 12.35 -9.49
N GLY A 349 -8.53 11.61 -8.78
CA GLY A 349 -7.24 12.07 -8.29
C GLY A 349 -6.12 11.89 -9.31
N ASP A 350 -4.89 12.12 -8.86
CA ASP A 350 -3.68 11.84 -9.61
C ASP A 350 -2.78 10.92 -8.78
N VAL A 351 -2.64 9.67 -9.21
CA VAL A 351 -1.82 8.66 -8.52
C VAL A 351 -0.33 9.04 -8.53
N MET A 352 0.12 9.84 -9.49
CA MET A 352 1.50 10.28 -9.65
C MET A 352 1.76 11.66 -9.02
N LEU A 353 0.77 12.26 -8.36
CA LEU A 353 0.87 13.58 -7.74
C LEU A 353 2.07 13.65 -6.78
N ASP A 354 3.04 14.50 -7.11
CA ASP A 354 4.27 14.74 -6.35
C ASP A 354 5.06 13.47 -5.97
N VAL A 355 4.82 12.33 -6.65
CA VAL A 355 5.49 11.05 -6.36
C VAL A 355 7.01 11.20 -6.51
N ASN A 356 7.45 11.76 -7.65
CA ASN A 356 8.88 11.97 -7.95
C ASN A 356 9.50 13.19 -7.23
N ARG A 357 8.73 13.93 -6.44
CA ARG A 357 9.21 15.11 -5.73
C ARG A 357 9.79 14.69 -4.38
N VAL A 358 10.98 15.19 -4.07
CA VAL A 358 11.64 14.98 -2.77
C VAL A 358 11.52 16.25 -1.94
N ASP A 359 11.12 16.12 -0.67
CA ASP A 359 10.99 17.27 0.22
C ASP A 359 12.33 17.80 0.72
N LYS A 360 12.25 18.96 1.38
CA LYS A 360 13.43 19.65 1.92
C LYS A 360 14.09 18.79 3.00
N GLN A 361 15.42 18.78 2.99
CA GLN A 361 16.24 18.21 4.05
C GLN A 361 15.81 18.76 5.42
N PHE A 362 15.65 17.85 6.39
CA PHE A 362 15.32 18.20 7.77
C PHE A 362 16.35 17.72 8.81
N ILE A 363 17.31 16.86 8.42
CA ILE A 363 18.44 16.45 9.26
C ILE A 363 19.71 17.10 8.73
N PHE A 364 20.43 17.84 9.58
CA PHE A 364 21.69 18.51 9.21
C PHE A 364 22.84 18.01 10.07
N ILE A 365 23.76 17.24 9.49
CA ILE A 365 24.95 16.74 10.17
C ILE A 365 26.08 17.78 10.02
N ARG A 366 26.68 18.19 11.14
CA ARG A 366 27.87 19.04 11.18
C ARG A 366 29.04 18.21 11.72
N GLY A 367 30.11 18.15 10.95
CA GLY A 367 31.37 17.49 11.32
C GLY A 367 32.30 18.38 12.10
#